data_AF-W1NZA6-F1
#
_entry.id   AF-W1NZA6-F1
#
_cell.length_a   1.000
_cell.length_b   1.000
_cell.length_c   1.000
_cell.angle_alpha   90.00
_cell.angle_beta   90.00
_cell.angle_gamma   90.00
#
_symmetry.space_group_name_H-M   'P 1'
#
loop_
_entity.id
_entity.type
_entity.pdbx_description
1 polymer ?
#
loop_
_entity_poly.entity_id
_entity_poly.type
_entity_poly.pdbx_seq_one_letter_code
_entity_poly.pdbx_strand_id
1 'polypeptide(L)'
;MPPSRGVSTPPPRARALTKADTTTAECRDCMNRTTTDALQLRPTRKEAIVWDDQCILRYSDSNFIGSINTNRLYLSNVNNASDRDSFNLELGGLMRNLTSRAVSDPLLLYASGKTVYDNFVTIYGLLQCTRDLDDAECRNCLESLIADIPSCCNGHVMSELKF
;
A
#
# COMPACT_ATOMS: atom_id res chain seq x y z
N MET A 1 37.50 -23.16 28.58
CA MET A 1 36.37 -22.39 28.03
C MET A 1 36.30 -22.66 26.53
N PRO A 2 35.27 -23.35 26.01
CA PRO A 2 35.08 -23.44 24.58
C PRO A 2 34.63 -22.07 24.03
N PRO A 3 35.10 -21.64 22.85
CA PRO A 3 34.61 -20.42 22.23
C PRO A 3 33.12 -20.57 21.89
N SER A 4 32.32 -19.63 22.38
CA SER A 4 30.91 -19.49 22.01
C SER A 4 30.80 -19.36 20.49
N ARG A 5 30.13 -20.32 19.84
CA ARG A 5 29.77 -20.22 18.42
C ARG A 5 29.03 -18.90 18.22
N GLY A 6 29.59 -18.02 17.38
CA GLY A 6 28.89 -16.82 16.94
C GLY A 6 27.56 -17.23 16.32
N VAL A 7 26.46 -16.82 16.94
CA VAL A 7 25.13 -16.96 16.33
C VAL A 7 25.14 -16.05 15.11
N SER A 8 25.19 -16.64 13.92
CA SER A 8 25.05 -15.91 12.67
C SER A 8 23.67 -15.27 12.65
N THR A 9 23.59 -13.95 12.82
CA THR A 9 22.33 -13.22 12.63
C THR A 9 21.95 -13.30 11.15
N PRO A 10 20.72 -13.75 10.81
CA PRO A 10 20.28 -13.77 9.42
C PRO A 10 20.33 -12.35 8.82
N PRO A 11 20.50 -12.23 7.49
CA PRO A 11 20.52 -10.93 6.84
C PRO A 11 19.16 -10.22 7.00
N PRO A 12 19.16 -8.88 7.05
CA PRO A 12 17.92 -8.11 7.11
C PRO A 12 17.05 -8.39 5.90
N ARG A 13 15.73 -8.33 6.10
CA ARG A 13 14.73 -8.47 5.05
C ARG A 13 14.28 -7.08 4.60
N ALA A 14 14.03 -6.94 3.31
CA ALA A 14 13.52 -5.72 2.72
C ALA A 14 12.37 -6.03 1.76
N ARG A 15 11.40 -5.12 1.70
CA ARG A 15 10.29 -5.12 0.76
C ARG A 15 10.14 -3.72 0.20
N ALA A 16 10.02 -3.64 -1.11
CA ALA A 16 9.79 -2.41 -1.82
C ALA A 16 8.58 -2.59 -2.74
N LEU A 17 7.74 -1.56 -2.82
CA LEU A 17 6.56 -1.53 -3.68
C LEU A 17 6.46 -0.16 -4.34
N THR A 18 6.41 -0.11 -5.66
CA THR A 18 6.06 1.11 -6.40
C THR A 18 4.60 1.01 -6.83
N LYS A 19 3.90 2.14 -6.88
CA LYS A 19 2.59 2.26 -7.53
C LYS A 19 2.64 1.62 -8.93
N ALA A 20 1.69 0.73 -9.23
CA ALA A 20 1.74 -0.09 -10.44
C ALA A 20 1.56 0.68 -11.76
N ASP A 21 1.06 1.90 -11.71
CA ASP A 21 0.86 2.78 -12.87
C ASP A 21 2.05 3.73 -13.14
N THR A 22 3.16 3.57 -12.42
CA THR A 22 4.36 4.38 -12.57
C THR A 22 5.29 3.91 -13.68
N THR A 23 6.07 4.83 -14.22
CA THR A 23 7.13 4.53 -15.19
C THR A 23 8.38 3.95 -14.52
N THR A 24 9.24 3.29 -15.31
CA THR A 24 10.54 2.78 -14.83
C THR A 24 11.43 3.88 -14.26
N ALA A 25 11.35 5.11 -14.79
CA ALA A 25 12.11 6.24 -14.30
C ALA A 25 11.63 6.67 -12.91
N GLU A 26 10.32 6.87 -12.75
CA GLU A 26 9.71 7.23 -11.45
C GLU A 26 9.95 6.16 -10.39
N CYS A 27 9.87 4.88 -10.78
CA CYS A 27 10.21 3.76 -9.92
C CYS A 27 11.66 3.87 -9.41
N ARG A 28 12.63 4.06 -10.30
CA ARG A 28 14.05 4.21 -9.94
C ARG A 28 14.26 5.39 -9.00
N ASP A 29 13.69 6.54 -9.34
CA ASP A 29 13.87 7.77 -8.57
C ASP A 29 13.24 7.66 -7.19
N CYS A 30 12.07 7.02 -7.08
CA CYS A 30 11.43 6.76 -5.81
C CYS A 30 12.24 5.81 -4.92
N MET A 31 12.77 4.72 -5.49
CA MET A 31 13.60 3.77 -4.74
C MET A 31 14.89 4.41 -4.23
N ASN A 32 15.54 5.25 -5.04
CA ASN A 32 16.73 5.99 -4.64
C ASN A 32 16.44 6.97 -3.50
N ARG A 33 15.35 7.73 -3.61
CA ARG A 33 14.91 8.69 -2.59
C ARG A 33 14.57 8.00 -1.27
N THR A 34 13.68 7.01 -1.29
CA THR A 34 13.27 6.29 -0.09
C THR A 34 14.43 5.56 0.60
N THR A 35 15.38 5.02 -0.16
CA THR A 35 16.60 4.43 0.39
C THR A 35 17.48 5.49 1.06
N THR A 36 17.65 6.66 0.44
CA THR A 36 18.41 7.77 1.02
C THR A 36 17.76 8.26 2.31
N ASP A 37 16.45 8.48 2.29
CA ASP A 37 15.67 8.94 3.44
C ASP A 37 15.73 7.95 4.60
N ALA A 38 15.62 6.64 4.31
CA ALA A 38 15.79 5.58 5.28
C ALA A 38 17.13 5.68 6.02
N LEU A 39 18.24 5.83 5.26
CA LEU A 39 19.58 5.90 5.82
C LEU A 39 19.83 7.19 6.61
N GLN A 40 19.27 8.32 6.17
CA GLN A 40 19.45 9.61 6.82
C GLN A 40 18.60 9.76 8.08
N LEU A 41 17.33 9.36 8.03
CA LEU A 41 16.39 9.51 9.14
C LEU A 41 16.59 8.45 10.23
N ARG A 42 17.13 7.28 9.85
CA ARG A 42 17.29 6.13 10.75
C ARG A 42 18.67 5.46 10.66
N PRO A 43 19.80 6.19 10.82
CA PRO A 43 21.14 5.67 10.52
C PRO A 43 21.56 4.44 11.35
N THR A 44 21.03 4.32 12.57
CA THR A 44 21.38 3.27 13.52
C THR A 44 20.26 2.25 13.74
N ARG A 45 19.09 2.41 13.09
CA ARG A 45 17.97 1.50 13.30
C ARG A 45 18.02 0.35 12.32
N LYS A 46 17.76 -0.83 12.88
CA LYS A 46 17.66 -2.11 12.19
C LYS A 46 16.32 -2.32 11.49
N GLU A 47 15.44 -1.33 11.54
CA GLU A 47 14.15 -1.34 10.85
C GLU A 47 13.65 0.07 10.54
N ALA A 48 12.97 0.20 9.40
CA ALA A 48 12.20 1.39 9.05
C ALA A 48 11.12 1.05 8.02
N ILE A 49 10.10 1.91 7.96
CA ILE A 49 9.15 2.00 6.86
C ILE A 49 9.19 3.45 6.36
N VAL A 50 9.38 3.63 5.06
CA VAL A 50 9.35 4.92 4.38
C VAL A 50 8.20 4.89 3.39
N TRP A 51 7.23 5.77 3.59
CA TRP A 51 6.12 5.98 2.68
C TRP A 51 6.41 7.21 1.83
N ASP A 52 6.65 7.01 0.55
CA ASP A 52 6.66 8.06 -0.46
C ASP A 52 5.33 8.03 -1.23
N ASP A 53 5.01 9.09 -1.95
CA ASP A 53 3.83 9.14 -2.81
C ASP A 53 3.87 7.99 -3.83
N GLN A 54 5.01 7.72 -4.45
CA GLN A 54 5.13 6.76 -5.55
C GLN A 54 5.54 5.35 -5.12
N CYS A 55 6.14 5.19 -3.93
CA CYS A 55 6.61 3.89 -3.45
C CYS A 55 6.66 3.78 -1.93
N ILE A 56 6.77 2.55 -1.46
CA ILE A 56 6.95 2.20 -0.05
C ILE A 56 8.20 1.33 0.06
N LEU A 57 9.07 1.66 1.00
CA LEU A 57 10.24 0.86 1.36
C LEU A 57 10.13 0.43 2.82
N ARG A 58 10.26 -0.87 3.10
CA ARG A 58 10.36 -1.43 4.45
C ARG A 58 11.58 -2.32 4.56
N TYR A 59 12.34 -2.19 5.63
CA TYR A 59 13.36 -3.17 6.02
C TYR A 59 13.30 -3.46 7.51
N SER A 60 13.75 -4.65 7.91
CA SER A 60 13.86 -5.07 9.32
C SER A 60 14.81 -6.28 9.44
N ASP A 61 15.47 -6.42 10.60
CA ASP A 61 16.16 -7.66 10.99
C ASP A 61 15.17 -8.80 11.28
N SER A 62 13.90 -8.48 11.57
CA SER A 62 12.82 -9.47 11.72
C SER A 62 12.27 -9.92 10.36
N ASN A 63 11.79 -11.17 10.29
CA ASN A 63 11.14 -11.64 9.07
C ASN A 63 9.68 -11.17 9.02
N PHE A 64 9.33 -10.42 7.98
CA PHE A 64 7.98 -9.91 7.72
C PHE A 64 7.50 -10.19 6.28
N ILE A 65 8.29 -10.93 5.50
CA ILE A 65 7.96 -11.30 4.13
C ILE A 65 6.82 -12.32 4.16
N GLY A 66 5.80 -12.12 3.33
CA GLY A 66 4.57 -12.92 3.38
C GLY A 66 3.74 -12.65 4.62
N SER A 67 3.76 -11.41 5.10
CA SER A 67 2.92 -10.98 6.21
C SER A 67 2.37 -9.59 5.95
N ILE A 68 1.09 -9.43 6.29
CA ILE A 68 0.36 -8.16 6.17
C ILE A 68 1.00 -7.13 7.10
N ASN A 69 1.26 -5.92 6.59
CA ASN A 69 1.70 -4.82 7.43
C ASN A 69 0.50 -4.22 8.18
N THR A 70 0.60 -4.08 9.49
CA THR A 70 -0.43 -3.48 10.33
C THR A 70 -0.23 -1.97 10.53
N ASN A 71 0.93 -1.43 10.14
CA ASN A 71 1.10 0.02 10.10
C ASN A 71 0.22 0.58 8.99
N ARG A 72 -0.38 1.74 9.23
CA ARG A 72 -1.33 2.38 8.31
C ARG A 72 -0.92 3.82 8.08
N LEU A 73 -1.01 4.26 6.83
CA LEU A 73 -0.92 5.67 6.46
C LEU A 73 -2.15 6.02 5.63
N TYR A 74 -2.88 7.04 6.07
CA TYR A 74 -4.06 7.55 5.38
C TYR A 74 -3.80 8.98 4.95
N LEU A 75 -4.02 9.24 3.68
CA LEU A 75 -3.96 10.56 3.08
C LEU A 75 -5.31 10.83 2.42
N SER A 76 -5.87 12.00 2.67
CA SER A 76 -7.07 12.45 1.97
C SER A 76 -6.98 13.94 1.68
N ASN A 77 -7.65 14.37 0.62
CA ASN A 77 -7.78 15.79 0.37
C ASN A 77 -8.85 16.40 1.28
N VAL A 78 -8.92 17.73 1.37
CA VAL A 78 -9.91 18.42 2.22
C VAL A 78 -11.31 18.52 1.59
N ASN A 79 -11.46 18.17 0.31
CA ASN A 79 -12.72 18.32 -0.41
C ASN A 79 -13.61 17.09 -0.25
N ASN A 80 -14.89 17.34 -0.04
CA ASN A 80 -15.89 16.30 0.15
C ASN A 80 -16.82 16.19 -1.07
N ALA A 81 -17.36 15.00 -1.29
CA ALA A 81 -18.44 14.77 -2.23
C ALA A 81 -19.70 15.53 -1.81
N SER A 82 -20.48 15.99 -2.78
CA SER A 82 -21.73 16.73 -2.56
C SER A 82 -22.77 15.89 -1.83
N ASP A 83 -22.91 14.63 -2.23
CA ASP A 83 -23.68 13.58 -1.54
C ASP A 83 -22.73 12.44 -1.17
N ARG A 84 -22.38 12.37 0.11
CA ARG A 84 -21.42 11.40 0.65
C ARG A 84 -21.95 9.97 0.58
N ASP A 85 -23.25 9.75 0.77
CA ASP A 85 -23.82 8.41 0.84
C ASP A 85 -23.83 7.77 -0.54
N SER A 86 -24.30 8.51 -1.55
CA SER A 86 -24.26 8.06 -2.95
C SER A 86 -22.81 7.87 -3.44
N PHE A 87 -21.88 8.74 -3.02
CA PHE A 87 -20.46 8.61 -3.38
C PHE A 87 -19.84 7.35 -2.78
N ASN A 88 -20.08 7.11 -1.49
CA ASN A 88 -19.54 5.94 -0.79
C ASN A 88 -20.15 4.63 -1.32
N LEU A 89 -21.42 4.65 -1.76
CA LEU A 89 -22.06 3.49 -2.39
C LEU A 89 -21.32 3.09 -3.67
N GLU A 90 -21.09 4.06 -4.56
CA GLU A 90 -20.37 3.85 -5.82
C GLU A 90 -18.90 3.47 -5.58
N LEU A 91 -18.22 4.16 -4.65
CA LEU A 91 -16.86 3.85 -4.23
C LEU A 91 -16.75 2.41 -3.72
N GLY A 92 -17.67 1.98 -2.84
CA GLY A 92 -17.69 0.62 -2.30
C GLY A 92 -17.97 -0.44 -3.37
N GLY A 93 -18.77 -0.13 -4.39
CA GLY A 93 -18.95 -0.96 -5.58
C GLY A 93 -17.64 -1.11 -6.37
N LEU A 94 -16.97 0.00 -6.68
CA LEU A 94 -15.70 0.02 -7.39
C LEU A 94 -14.62 -0.76 -6.63
N MET A 95 -14.44 -0.52 -5.34
CA MET A 95 -13.40 -1.17 -4.54
C MET A 95 -13.58 -2.69 -4.43
N ARG A 96 -14.81 -3.19 -4.30
CA ARG A 96 -15.09 -4.63 -4.34
C ARG A 96 -14.75 -5.25 -5.70
N ASN A 97 -15.10 -4.57 -6.80
CA ASN A 97 -14.75 -5.03 -8.14
C ASN A 97 -13.24 -5.09 -8.34
N LEU A 98 -12.52 -4.04 -7.95
CA LEU A 98 -11.06 -3.97 -8.07
C LEU A 98 -10.37 -5.00 -7.18
N THR A 99 -10.88 -5.27 -5.97
CA THR A 99 -10.35 -6.31 -5.09
C THR A 99 -10.39 -7.68 -5.77
N SER A 100 -11.53 -8.04 -6.35
CA SER A 100 -11.66 -9.32 -7.07
C SER A 100 -10.68 -9.42 -8.24
N ARG A 101 -10.51 -8.33 -9.00
CA ARG A 101 -9.60 -8.30 -10.16
C ARG A 101 -8.13 -8.37 -9.74
N ALA A 102 -7.73 -7.62 -8.72
CA ALA A 102 -6.35 -7.60 -8.23
C ALA A 102 -5.91 -8.98 -7.75
N VAL A 103 -6.78 -9.69 -7.02
CA VAL A 103 -6.50 -11.03 -6.50
C VAL A 103 -6.54 -12.11 -7.59
N SER A 104 -7.23 -11.86 -8.70
CA SER A 104 -7.35 -12.85 -9.81
C SER A 104 -6.16 -12.83 -10.76
N ASP A 105 -5.24 -11.87 -10.63
CA ASP A 105 -4.00 -11.80 -11.40
C ASP A 105 -2.80 -11.99 -10.46
N PRO A 106 -2.32 -13.23 -10.26
CA PRO A 106 -1.21 -13.52 -9.34
C PRO A 106 0.12 -12.90 -9.78
N LEU A 107 0.24 -12.45 -11.03
CA LEU A 107 1.46 -11.84 -11.54
C LEU A 107 1.55 -10.37 -11.18
N LEU A 108 0.42 -9.65 -11.17
CA LEU A 108 0.39 -8.21 -10.93
C LEU A 108 -0.11 -7.83 -9.53
N LEU A 109 -1.01 -8.62 -8.93
CA LEU A 109 -1.69 -8.34 -7.66
C LEU A 109 -2.19 -6.88 -7.55
N TYR A 110 -2.74 -6.40 -8.65
CA TYR A 110 -3.12 -5.01 -8.85
C TYR A 110 -4.34 -4.91 -9.75
N ALA A 111 -5.19 -3.91 -9.49
CA ALA A 111 -6.22 -3.50 -10.43
C ALA A 111 -6.51 -2.01 -10.30
N SER A 112 -6.84 -1.39 -11.44
CA SER A 112 -7.42 -0.07 -11.50
C SER A 112 -8.69 -0.04 -12.34
N GLY A 113 -9.47 1.01 -12.13
CA GLY A 113 -10.74 1.21 -12.80
C GLY A 113 -11.43 2.49 -12.35
N LYS A 114 -12.67 2.64 -12.81
CA LYS A 114 -13.47 3.83 -12.54
C LYS A 114 -14.96 3.50 -12.52
N THR A 115 -15.73 4.31 -11.80
CA THR A 115 -17.20 4.33 -11.83
C THR A 115 -17.71 5.76 -11.93
N VAL A 116 -18.93 5.93 -12.43
CA VAL A 116 -19.57 7.25 -12.53
C VAL A 116 -20.37 7.48 -11.26
N TYR A 117 -20.09 8.57 -10.55
CA TYR A 117 -20.82 8.97 -9.35
C TYR A 117 -22.00 9.89 -9.68
N ASP A 118 -21.77 10.89 -10.54
CA ASP A 118 -22.81 11.76 -11.07
C ASP A 118 -22.49 12.17 -12.52
N ASN A 119 -23.32 13.03 -13.11
CA ASN A 119 -23.17 13.47 -14.52
C ASN A 119 -21.84 14.18 -14.83
N PHE A 120 -21.09 14.62 -13.81
CA PHE A 120 -19.87 15.42 -13.95
C PHE A 120 -18.66 14.79 -13.26
N VAL A 121 -18.87 13.80 -12.40
CA VAL A 121 -17.85 13.24 -11.52
C VAL A 121 -17.69 11.74 -11.74
N THR A 122 -16.46 11.36 -12.08
CA THR A 122 -16.02 9.97 -12.18
C THR A 122 -15.08 9.66 -11.04
N ILE A 123 -15.36 8.58 -10.31
CA ILE A 123 -14.49 8.03 -9.28
C ILE A 123 -13.45 7.14 -9.96
N TYR A 124 -12.18 7.36 -9.67
CA TYR A 124 -11.09 6.48 -10.09
C TYR A 124 -10.57 5.70 -8.88
N GLY A 125 -10.17 4.46 -9.08
CA GLY A 125 -9.69 3.58 -8.02
C GLY A 125 -8.50 2.75 -8.48
N LEU A 126 -7.59 2.51 -7.53
CA LEU A 126 -6.39 1.72 -7.72
C LEU A 126 -6.16 0.90 -6.45
N LEU A 127 -6.06 -0.42 -6.58
CA LEU A 127 -5.74 -1.34 -5.50
C LEU A 127 -4.51 -2.17 -5.87
N GLN A 128 -3.61 -2.35 -4.92
CA GLN A 128 -2.35 -3.04 -5.12
C GLN A 128 -1.93 -3.77 -3.84
N CYS A 129 -1.48 -5.02 -3.98
CA CYS A 129 -0.83 -5.77 -2.91
C CYS A 129 0.68 -5.87 -3.18
N THR A 130 1.43 -6.20 -2.13
CA THR A 130 2.82 -6.60 -2.28
C THR A 130 2.91 -8.04 -2.77
N ARG A 131 3.89 -8.33 -3.62
CA ARG A 131 4.03 -9.63 -4.31
C ARG A 131 4.48 -10.80 -3.43
N ASP A 132 4.77 -10.52 -2.16
CA ASP A 132 5.13 -11.54 -1.17
C ASP A 132 3.91 -12.14 -0.46
N LEU A 133 2.72 -11.55 -0.61
CA LEU A 133 1.47 -12.07 -0.05
C LEU A 133 0.84 -13.11 -0.98
N ASP A 134 0.17 -14.09 -0.40
CA ASP A 134 -0.72 -14.97 -1.17
C ASP A 134 -2.05 -14.30 -1.53
N ASP A 135 -2.84 -14.95 -2.39
CA ASP A 135 -4.11 -14.41 -2.89
C ASP A 135 -5.12 -14.11 -1.75
N ALA A 136 -5.15 -14.95 -0.71
CA ALA A 136 -6.06 -14.79 0.42
C ALA A 136 -5.61 -13.64 1.33
N GLU A 137 -4.31 -13.53 1.60
CA GLU A 137 -3.70 -12.45 2.36
C GLU A 137 -3.84 -11.11 1.63
N CYS A 138 -3.63 -11.09 0.30
CA CYS A 138 -3.86 -9.91 -0.52
C CYS A 138 -5.31 -9.46 -0.43
N ARG A 139 -6.28 -10.38 -0.59
CA ARG A 139 -7.70 -10.07 -0.43
C ARG A 139 -8.00 -9.47 0.94
N ASN A 140 -7.57 -10.14 2.00
CA ASN A 140 -7.78 -9.68 3.39
C ASN A 140 -7.18 -8.29 3.62
N CYS A 141 -6.00 -8.03 3.04
CA CYS A 141 -5.36 -6.73 3.13
C CYS A 141 -6.20 -5.62 2.47
N LEU A 142 -6.64 -5.84 1.23
CA LEU A 142 -7.46 -4.89 0.48
C LEU A 142 -8.81 -4.66 1.16
N GLU A 143 -9.49 -5.71 1.58
CA GLU A 143 -10.78 -5.63 2.29
C GLU A 143 -10.64 -4.87 3.61
N SER A 144 -9.53 -5.07 4.34
CA SER A 144 -9.28 -4.34 5.57
C SER A 144 -9.03 -2.83 5.33
N LEU A 145 -8.33 -2.44 4.26
CA LEU A 145 -8.18 -1.02 3.91
C LEU A 145 -9.53 -0.39 3.53
N ILE A 146 -10.35 -1.13 2.80
CA ILE A 146 -11.70 -0.66 2.40
C ILE A 146 -12.57 -0.45 3.64
N ALA A 147 -12.44 -1.32 4.65
CA ALA A 147 -13.16 -1.19 5.92
C ALA A 147 -12.71 0.03 6.76
N ASP A 148 -11.51 0.58 6.51
CA ASP A 148 -11.01 1.79 7.17
C ASP A 148 -11.55 3.09 6.52
N ILE A 149 -12.07 3.03 5.28
CA ILE A 149 -12.57 4.21 4.55
C ILE A 149 -13.63 5.00 5.35
N PRO A 150 -14.66 4.37 5.96
CA PRO A 150 -15.68 5.11 6.71
C PRO A 150 -15.15 5.89 7.92
N SER A 151 -14.02 5.48 8.51
CA SER A 151 -13.43 6.18 9.65
C SER A 151 -12.38 7.22 9.24
N CYS A 152 -11.53 6.91 8.24
CA CYS A 152 -10.44 7.80 7.84
C CYS A 152 -10.83 8.85 6.80
N CYS A 153 -11.73 8.48 5.88
CA CYS A 153 -11.76 9.07 4.55
C CYS A 153 -13.19 9.18 3.99
N ASN A 154 -14.21 9.07 4.85
CA ASN A 154 -15.62 9.07 4.49
C ASN A 154 -15.99 10.29 3.64
N GLY A 155 -16.42 10.06 2.39
CA GLY A 155 -16.89 11.12 1.48
C GLY A 155 -15.80 12.09 1.01
N HIS A 156 -14.52 11.81 1.26
CA HIS A 156 -13.42 12.56 0.66
C HIS A 156 -13.25 12.16 -0.81
N VAL A 157 -13.15 13.14 -1.71
CA VAL A 157 -13.12 12.86 -3.16
C VAL A 157 -11.79 12.32 -3.65
N MET A 158 -10.72 12.45 -2.86
CA MET A 158 -9.44 11.80 -3.07
C MET A 158 -8.95 11.24 -1.74
N SER A 159 -8.61 9.96 -1.71
CA SER A 159 -7.94 9.33 -0.59
C SER A 159 -6.97 8.26 -1.07
N GLU A 160 -5.89 8.08 -0.31
CA GLU A 160 -4.87 7.07 -0.51
C GLU A 160 -4.58 6.41 0.84
N LEU A 161 -4.74 5.09 0.90
CA LEU A 161 -4.49 4.30 2.09
C LEU A 161 -3.34 3.33 1.80
N LYS A 162 -2.31 3.36 2.64
CA LYS A 162 -1.10 2.54 2.54
C LYS A 162 -0.91 1.70 3.80
N PHE A 163 -0.20 0.58 3.63
CA PHE A 163 0.27 -0.28 4.72
C PHE A 163 1.78 -0.47 4.67
#